data_AF-A0A2P8VJ10-F1
#
_entry.id   AF-A0A2P8VJ10-F1
#
_cell.length_a   1.000
_cell.length_b   1.000
_cell.length_c   1.000
_cell.angle_alpha   90.00
_cell.angle_beta   90.00
_cell.angle_gamma   90.00
#
_symmetry.space_group_name_H-M   'P 1'
#
loop_
_entity.id
_entity.type
_entity.pdbx_description
1 polymer ?
#
loop_
_entity_poly.entity_id
_entity_poly.type
_entity_poly.pdbx_seq_one_letter_code
_entity_poly.pdbx_strand_id
1 'polypeptide(L)'
;MAKCVRNLCLILFKIVLFVILFCFFASVIDTSGVISYEVSSAFAAWLYGISTQENVDDLWFFSDVLLSLVCALISCMIILTVLRKKIN
;
A
#
# COMPACT_ATOMS: atom_id res chain seq x y z
N MET A 1 -13.46 -25.51 21.14
CA MET A 1 -13.86 -24.95 19.82
C MET A 1 -14.03 -23.44 19.82
N ALA A 2 -14.68 -22.81 20.81
CA ALA A 2 -14.95 -21.35 20.83
C ALA A 2 -13.71 -20.43 20.70
N LYS A 3 -12.55 -20.79 21.28
CA LYS A 3 -11.30 -20.03 21.14
C LYS A 3 -10.75 -20.02 19.70
N CYS A 4 -10.93 -21.12 18.96
CA CYS A 4 -10.44 -21.24 17.58
C CYS A 4 -11.22 -20.32 16.64
N VAL A 5 -12.56 -20.34 16.75
CA VAL A 5 -13.47 -19.49 15.96
C VAL A 5 -13.21 -18.01 16.21
N ARG A 6 -13.02 -17.61 17.47
CA ARG A 6 -12.74 -16.20 17.82
C ARG A 6 -11.43 -15.70 17.20
N ASN A 7 -10.37 -16.51 17.22
CA ASN A 7 -9.10 -16.13 16.60
C ASN A 7 -9.22 -16.02 15.08
N LEU A 8 -9.99 -16.92 14.46
CA LEU A 8 -10.26 -16.89 13.02
C LEU A 8 -11.02 -15.62 12.61
N CYS A 9 -12.05 -15.23 13.36
CA CYS A 9 -12.78 -13.97 13.10
C CYS A 9 -11.89 -12.74 13.24
N LEU A 10 -10.98 -12.70 14.22
CA LEU A 10 -10.05 -11.58 14.40
C LEU A 10 -9.02 -11.49 13.27
N ILE A 11 -8.56 -12.64 12.76
CA ILE A 11 -7.65 -12.68 11.60
C ILE A 11 -8.39 -12.19 10.36
N LEU A 12 -9.60 -12.68 10.11
CA LEU A 12 -10.42 -12.23 8.97
C LEU A 12 -10.72 -10.73 9.03
N PHE A 13 -11.08 -10.22 10.22
CA PHE A 13 -11.31 -8.78 10.39
C PHE A 13 -10.06 -7.96 10.06
N LYS A 14 -8.87 -8.39 10.50
CA LYS A 14 -7.61 -7.73 10.17
C LYS A 14 -7.33 -7.73 8.66
N ILE A 15 -7.57 -8.85 7.99
CA ILE A 15 -7.37 -8.97 6.54
C ILE A 15 -8.33 -8.05 5.80
N VAL A 16 -9.62 -8.08 6.15
CA VAL A 16 -10.64 -7.22 5.54
C VAL A 16 -10.31 -5.75 5.77
N LEU A 17 -9.94 -5.36 6.99
CA LEU A 17 -9.53 -3.99 7.31
C LEU A 17 -8.31 -3.56 6.49
N PHE A 18 -7.31 -4.42 6.37
CA PHE A 18 -6.13 -4.16 5.55
C PHE A 18 -6.48 -3.97 4.07
N VAL A 19 -7.32 -4.85 3.51
CA VAL A 19 -7.75 -4.76 2.10
C VAL A 19 -8.52 -3.46 1.84
N ILE A 20 -9.44 -3.08 2.74
CA ILE A 20 -10.20 -1.83 2.61
C ILE A 20 -9.25 -0.62 2.62
N LEU A 21 -8.30 -0.60 3.56
CA LEU A 21 -7.30 0.48 3.64
C LEU A 21 -6.42 0.52 2.40
N PHE A 22 -5.97 -0.63 1.91
CA PHE A 22 -5.17 -0.74 0.70
C PHE A 22 -5.93 -0.20 -0.52
N CYS A 23 -7.17 -0.62 -0.75
CA CYS A 23 -8.00 -0.10 -1.84
C CYS A 23 -8.25 1.41 -1.72
N PHE A 24 -8.45 1.91 -0.50
CA PHE A 24 -8.61 3.35 -0.26
C PHE A 24 -7.34 4.12 -0.64
N PHE A 25 -6.18 3.71 -0.15
CA PHE A 25 -4.91 4.37 -0.49
C PHE A 25 -4.57 4.24 -1.97
N ALA A 26 -4.80 3.08 -2.60
CA ALA A 26 -4.59 2.88 -4.03
C ALA A 26 -5.50 3.76 -4.90
N SER A 27 -6.65 4.22 -4.38
CA SER A 27 -7.54 5.15 -5.08
C SER A 27 -7.17 6.62 -4.87
N VAL A 28 -6.36 6.92 -3.85
CA VAL A 28 -5.99 8.29 -3.45
C VAL A 28 -4.56 8.64 -3.87
N ILE A 29 -3.67 7.66 -3.90
CA ILE A 29 -2.28 7.82 -4.26
C ILE A 29 -2.18 7.84 -5.79
N ASP A 30 -1.66 8.95 -6.29
CA ASP A 30 -1.30 9.14 -7.69
C ASP A 30 0.12 9.74 -7.73
N THR A 31 1.12 8.89 -7.89
CA THR A 31 2.53 9.34 -7.96
C THR A 31 2.89 9.94 -9.30
N SER A 32 2.07 9.77 -10.34
CA SER A 32 2.28 10.43 -11.65
C SER A 32 2.16 11.96 -11.55
N GLY A 33 1.35 12.45 -10.60
CA GLY A 33 1.24 13.87 -10.27
C GLY A 33 2.36 14.42 -9.37
N VAL A 34 3.15 13.56 -8.72
CA VAL A 34 4.15 13.93 -7.70
C VAL A 34 5.58 13.76 -8.20
N ILE A 35 5.86 12.69 -8.95
CA ILE A 35 7.18 12.39 -9.51
C ILE A 35 7.19 12.84 -10.96
N SER A 36 8.06 13.81 -11.31
CA SER A 36 8.16 14.27 -12.69
C SER A 36 8.69 13.17 -13.62
N TYR A 37 8.24 13.20 -14.87
CA TYR A 37 8.70 12.28 -15.92
C TYR A 37 10.23 12.29 -16.09
N GLU A 38 10.87 13.44 -15.90
CA GLU A 38 12.34 13.57 -16.00
C GLU A 38 13.07 12.75 -14.92
N VAL A 39 12.55 12.75 -13.70
CA VAL A 39 13.15 11.98 -12.59
C VAL A 39 12.93 10.48 -12.82
N SER A 40 11.72 10.09 -13.21
CA SER A 40 11.42 8.69 -13.51
C SER A 40 12.19 8.15 -14.71
N SER A 41 12.35 8.94 -15.76
CA SER A 41 13.10 8.54 -16.97
C SER A 41 14.60 8.42 -16.69
N ALA A 42 15.19 9.34 -15.91
CA ALA A 42 16.58 9.22 -15.46
C ALA A 42 16.79 7.96 -14.60
N PHE A 43 15.86 7.64 -13.71
CA PHE A 43 15.90 6.42 -12.91
C PHE A 43 15.76 5.16 -13.77
N ALA A 44 14.81 5.14 -14.72
CA ALA A 44 14.61 4.02 -15.63
C ALA A 44 15.83 3.79 -16.53
N ALA A 45 16.45 4.86 -17.05
CA ALA A 45 17.69 4.78 -17.82
C ALA A 45 18.85 4.24 -16.98
N TRP A 46 18.94 4.60 -15.70
CA TRP A 46 19.94 4.04 -14.79
C TRP A 46 19.71 2.56 -14.50
N LEU A 47 18.45 2.15 -14.28
CA LEU A 47 18.11 0.79 -13.87
C LEU A 47 18.13 -0.22 -15.04
N TYR A 48 17.58 0.17 -16.20
CA TYR A 48 17.40 -0.70 -17.36
C TYR A 48 18.36 -0.39 -18.51
N GLY A 49 19.18 0.67 -18.40
CA GLY A 49 20.06 1.14 -19.48
C GLY A 49 19.34 1.88 -20.60
N ILE A 50 18.00 1.84 -20.63
CA ILE A 50 17.12 2.45 -21.64
C ILE A 50 15.88 3.00 -20.92
N SER A 51 15.50 4.25 -21.22
CA SER A 51 14.25 4.84 -20.79
C SER A 51 13.21 4.77 -21.90
N THR A 52 12.16 3.99 -21.70
CA THR A 52 10.93 4.00 -22.51
C THR A 52 9.78 4.54 -21.67
N GLN A 53 8.73 5.04 -22.33
CA GLN A 53 7.53 5.50 -21.63
C GLN A 53 6.87 4.37 -20.83
N GLU A 54 6.86 3.15 -21.38
CA GLU A 54 6.39 1.93 -20.69
C GLU A 54 7.13 1.70 -19.37
N ASN A 55 8.47 1.82 -19.34
CA ASN A 55 9.25 1.66 -18.12
C ASN A 55 8.94 2.74 -17.07
N VAL A 56 8.61 3.95 -17.51
CA VAL A 56 8.26 5.07 -16.61
C VAL A 56 6.86 4.87 -16.03
N ASP A 57 5.91 4.45 -16.85
CA ASP A 57 4.53 4.15 -16.42
C ASP A 57 4.51 2.95 -15.45
N ASP A 58 5.28 1.90 -15.73
CA ASP A 58 5.45 0.76 -14.83
C ASP A 58 6.06 1.18 -13.49
N LEU A 59 7.06 2.07 -13.51
CA LEU A 59 7.70 2.57 -12.29
C LEU A 59 6.71 3.34 -11.41
N TRP A 60 5.89 4.20 -12.02
CA TRP A 60 4.83 4.93 -11.30
C TRP A 60 3.79 3.97 -10.72
N PHE A 61 3.35 2.97 -11.50
CA PHE A 61 2.43 1.95 -11.01
C PHE A 61 3.00 1.18 -9.80
N PHE A 62 4.27 0.73 -9.87
CA PHE A 62 4.92 0.05 -8.76
C PHE A 62 5.06 0.95 -7.53
N SER A 63 5.38 2.22 -7.74
CA SER A 63 5.47 3.22 -6.68
C SER A 63 4.12 3.43 -5.99
N ASP A 64 3.03 3.57 -6.75
CA ASP A 64 1.67 3.71 -6.23
C ASP A 64 1.24 2.50 -5.40
N VAL A 65 1.50 1.29 -5.92
CA VAL A 65 1.16 0.03 -5.24
C VAL A 65 1.97 -0.12 -3.96
N LEU A 66 3.28 0.12 -3.99
CA LEU A 66 4.15 0.02 -2.81
C LEU A 66 3.77 1.06 -1.75
N LEU A 67 3.54 2.30 -2.15
CA LEU A 67 3.17 3.37 -1.22
C LEU A 67 1.81 3.08 -0.58
N SER A 68 0.84 2.62 -1.37
CA SER A 68 -0.48 2.18 -0.88
C SER A 68 -0.37 1.03 0.11
N LEU A 69 0.51 0.07 -0.15
CA LEU A 69 0.75 -1.06 0.74
C LEU A 69 1.36 -0.63 2.07
N VAL A 70 2.37 0.24 2.04
CA VAL A 70 3.02 0.77 3.25
C VAL A 70 2.02 1.61 4.07
N CYS A 71 1.26 2.50 3.43
CA CYS A 71 0.24 3.31 4.09
C CYS A 71 -0.87 2.44 4.72
N ALA A 72 -1.34 1.41 4.02
CA ALA A 72 -2.32 0.47 4.53
C ALA A 72 -1.78 -0.33 5.74
N LEU A 73 -0.52 -0.77 5.71
CA LEU A 73 0.10 -1.48 6.83
C LEU A 73 0.20 -0.60 8.08
N ILE A 74 0.71 0.62 7.93
CA ILE A 74 0.89 1.57 9.03
C ILE A 74 -0.47 1.96 9.64
N SER A 75 -1.43 2.33 8.79
CA SER A 75 -2.78 2.69 9.26
C SER A 75 -3.48 1.52 9.94
N CYS A 76 -3.37 0.29 9.42
CA CYS A 76 -3.93 -0.91 10.04
C CYS A 76 -3.30 -1.17 11.42
N MET A 77 -1.97 -1.05 11.55
CA MET A 77 -1.26 -1.14 12.83
C MET A 77 -1.75 -0.10 13.84
N ILE A 78 -1.91 1.17 13.41
CA ILE A 78 -2.41 2.25 14.26
C ILE A 78 -3.84 1.96 14.71
N ILE A 79 -4.76 1.62 13.80
CA ILE A 79 -6.16 1.33 14.11
C ILE A 79 -6.26 0.17 15.11
N LEU A 80 -5.53 -0.92 14.88
CA LEU A 80 -5.53 -2.07 15.80
C LEU A 80 -4.94 -1.75 17.17
N THR A 81 -3.97 -0.84 17.24
CA THR A 81 -3.36 -0.40 18.50
C THR A 81 -4.33 0.49 19.29
N VAL A 82 -4.99 1.43 18.61
CA VAL A 82 -6.03 2.30 19.20
C VAL A 82 -7.23 1.48 19.66
N LEU A 83 -7.71 0.53 18.84
CA LEU A 83 -8.80 -0.36 19.21
C LEU A 83 -8.45 -1.21 20.44
N ARG A 84 -7.24 -1.78 20.50
CA ARG A 84 -6.78 -2.50 21.69
C ARG A 84 -6.72 -1.60 22.93
N LYS A 85 -6.22 -0.36 22.79
CA LYS A 85 -6.17 0.60 23.89
C LYS A 85 -7.56 1.05 24.36
N LYS A 86 -8.57 1.04 23.48
CA LYS A 86 -9.95 1.42 23.83
C LYS A 86 -10.76 0.27 24.44
N ILE A 87 -10.37 -0.97 24.15
CA ILE A 87 -11.01 -2.18 24.68
C ILE A 87 -10.45 -2.56 26.07
N ASN A 88 -9.23 -2.14 26.40
CA ASN A 88 -8.52 -2.43 27.65
C ASN A 88 -8.65 -1.27 28.64
#